data_AF-A0A8T8HWR8-F1
#
_entry.id   AF-A0A8T8HWR8-F1
#
_cell.length_a   1.000
_cell.length_b   1.000
_cell.length_c   1.000
_cell.angle_alpha   90.00
_cell.angle_beta   90.00
_cell.angle_gamma   90.00
#
_symmetry.space_group_name_H-M   'P 1'
#
loop_
_entity.id
_entity.type
_entity.pdbx_description
1 polymer ?
#
loop_
_entity_poly.entity_id
_entity_poly.type
_entity_poly.pdbx_seq_one_letter_code
_entity_poly.pdbx_strand_id
1 'polypeptide(L)'
;MSKSVRLVMAALLALGALAGWSTTAAASEIREEITIPLTPDLSSSGRVEARAAICFFTYAYGERALASVRCYGNGGAAGYFSVSAQCGDGSMVHSDPARYGSPITVSCPGSAGIRKLTVTLTTLR
;
A
#
# COMPACT_ATOMS: atom_id res chain seq x y z
N MET A 1 26.92 -25.49 -64.48
CA MET A 1 28.06 -26.02 -63.69
C MET A 1 28.35 -25.05 -62.56
N SER A 2 28.16 -25.52 -61.33
CA SER A 2 28.25 -24.77 -60.07
C SER A 2 29.69 -24.58 -59.61
N LYS A 3 30.06 -23.38 -59.16
CA LYS A 3 31.22 -23.12 -58.28
C LYS A 3 30.88 -22.00 -57.31
N SER A 4 30.18 -22.35 -56.25
CA SER A 4 30.03 -21.54 -55.03
C SER A 4 31.37 -21.44 -54.33
N VAL A 5 32.02 -20.27 -54.38
CA VAL A 5 33.27 -19.99 -53.67
C VAL A 5 32.99 -18.95 -52.60
N ARG A 6 32.95 -19.46 -51.36
CA ARG A 6 33.50 -18.89 -50.12
C ARG A 6 33.35 -17.36 -49.94
N LEU A 7 32.49 -16.98 -49.00
CA LEU A 7 32.76 -15.90 -48.06
C LEU A 7 31.89 -16.14 -46.80
N VAL A 8 32.36 -17.09 -45.98
CA VAL A 8 31.98 -17.22 -44.57
C VAL A 8 32.90 -16.27 -43.79
N MET A 9 32.38 -15.64 -42.75
CA MET A 9 33.00 -14.62 -41.88
C MET A 9 32.81 -13.15 -42.28
N ALA A 10 31.58 -12.68 -42.14
CA ALA A 10 31.31 -11.28 -41.79
C ALA A 10 30.02 -11.24 -40.94
N ALA A 11 30.05 -11.89 -39.78
CA ALA A 11 28.96 -11.88 -38.81
C ALA A 11 29.53 -11.55 -37.43
N LEU A 12 30.05 -10.33 -37.28
CA LEU A 12 30.39 -9.70 -36.01
C LEU A 12 30.41 -8.19 -36.29
N LEU A 13 29.83 -7.42 -35.38
CA LEU A 13 29.67 -5.96 -35.37
C LEU A 13 28.40 -5.40 -36.02
N ALA A 14 27.28 -5.49 -35.29
CA ALA A 14 26.38 -4.35 -35.03
C ALA A 14 25.19 -4.78 -34.16
N LEU A 15 25.46 -5.16 -32.91
CA LEU A 15 24.44 -5.20 -31.85
C LEU A 15 24.79 -4.07 -30.88
N GLY A 16 24.32 -2.87 -31.19
CA GLY A 16 24.48 -1.68 -30.38
C GLY A 16 23.42 -0.66 -30.76
N ALA A 17 22.74 -0.11 -29.76
CA ALA A 17 21.63 0.85 -29.80
C ALA A 17 20.27 0.18 -30.13
N LEU A 18 19.25 0.15 -29.28
CA LEU A 18 18.87 0.99 -28.13
C LEU A 18 18.16 0.09 -27.09
N ALA A 19 18.89 -0.39 -26.08
CA ALA A 19 18.25 -0.77 -24.84
C ALA A 19 17.90 0.53 -24.12
N GLY A 20 16.65 0.97 -24.28
CA GLY A 20 16.06 1.99 -23.42
C GLY A 20 15.93 1.42 -22.01
N TRP A 21 17.03 1.36 -21.27
CA TRP A 21 17.01 1.18 -19.83
C TRP A 21 16.50 2.48 -19.22
N SER A 22 15.18 2.58 -19.09
CA SER A 22 14.62 3.40 -18.02
C SER A 22 15.10 2.79 -16.71
N THR A 23 16.23 3.27 -16.19
CA THR A 23 16.55 3.14 -14.77
C THR A 23 15.52 4.00 -14.04
N THR A 24 14.34 3.44 -13.79
CA THR A 24 13.45 3.95 -12.75
C THR A 24 14.26 3.85 -11.48
N ALA A 25 14.71 4.98 -10.94
CA ALA A 25 15.25 5.03 -9.61
C ALA A 25 14.18 4.42 -8.70
N ALA A 26 14.43 3.21 -8.21
CA ALA A 26 13.58 2.62 -7.19
C ALA A 26 13.81 3.48 -5.94
N ALA A 27 12.91 4.44 -5.71
CA ALA A 27 12.79 5.06 -4.41
C ALA A 27 12.69 3.90 -3.39
N SER A 28 13.50 3.96 -2.34
CA SER A 28 13.53 2.86 -1.38
C SER A 28 12.23 2.92 -0.58
N GLU A 29 11.25 2.12 -0.98
CA GLU A 29 9.95 2.07 -0.32
C GLU A 29 10.04 1.16 0.91
N ILE A 30 9.76 1.71 2.09
CA ILE A 30 9.64 0.93 3.32
C ILE A 30 8.16 0.76 3.65
N ARG A 31 7.72 -0.50 3.73
CA ARG A 31 6.35 -0.87 4.08
C ARG A 31 6.29 -1.44 5.50
N GLU A 32 5.36 -0.96 6.30
CA GLU A 32 5.10 -1.40 7.66
C GLU A 32 3.59 -1.65 7.84
N GLU A 33 3.21 -2.70 8.57
CA GLU A 33 1.80 -3.05 8.76
C GLU A 33 1.46 -3.10 10.25
N ILE A 34 0.36 -2.43 10.59
CA ILE A 34 -0.19 -2.38 11.94
C ILE A 34 -1.56 -3.04 11.92
N THR A 35 -1.79 -4.02 12.78
CA THR A 35 -3.12 -4.63 12.95
C THR A 35 -3.72 -4.20 14.29
N ILE A 36 -4.95 -3.70 14.24
CA ILE A 36 -5.73 -3.21 15.38
C ILE A 36 -6.95 -4.13 15.51
N PRO A 37 -7.00 -4.99 16.53
CA PRO A 37 -8.21 -5.75 16.82
C PRO A 37 -9.29 -4.78 17.33
N LEU A 38 -10.50 -4.92 16.82
CA LEU A 38 -11.66 -4.15 17.26
C LEU A 38 -12.71 -5.09 17.84
N THR A 39 -13.42 -4.60 18.85
CA THR A 39 -14.65 -5.26 19.31
C THR A 39 -15.78 -4.79 18.42
N PRO A 40 -16.37 -5.66 17.58
CA PRO A 40 -17.27 -5.24 16.51
C PRO A 40 -18.52 -4.50 17.00
N ASP A 41 -18.98 -4.77 18.22
CA ASP A 41 -20.20 -4.18 18.79
C ASP A 41 -19.96 -2.98 19.71
N LEU A 42 -18.71 -2.51 19.81
CA LEU A 42 -18.33 -1.39 20.67
C LEU A 42 -17.53 -0.36 19.91
N SER A 43 -18.00 0.89 19.96
CA SER A 43 -17.23 2.03 19.49
C SER A 43 -15.93 2.15 20.31
N SER A 44 -14.83 2.46 19.62
CA SER A 44 -13.52 2.60 20.24
C SER A 44 -12.70 3.67 19.55
N SER A 45 -11.68 4.17 20.24
CA SER A 45 -10.71 5.06 19.64
C SER A 45 -9.36 4.82 20.27
N GLY A 46 -8.30 5.17 19.56
CA GLY A 46 -6.97 4.95 20.07
C GLY A 46 -5.89 5.56 19.21
N ARG A 47 -4.66 5.35 19.69
CA ARG A 47 -3.43 5.75 19.04
C ARG A 47 -2.54 4.53 18.94
N VAL A 48 -1.92 4.35 17.77
CA VAL A 48 -0.96 3.29 17.52
C VAL A 48 0.31 3.91 16.96
N GLU A 49 1.44 3.55 17.54
CA GLU A 49 2.75 4.03 17.12
C GLU A 49 3.46 2.95 16.34
N ALA A 50 4.02 3.33 15.21
CA ALA A 50 4.83 2.52 14.34
C ALA A 50 6.15 3.24 14.06
N ARG A 51 7.11 2.55 13.45
CA ARG A 51 8.40 3.14 13.13
C ARG A 51 8.25 4.30 12.15
N ALA A 52 7.41 4.12 11.13
CA ALA A 52 7.19 5.09 10.07
C ALA A 52 6.26 6.25 10.45
N ALA A 53 5.27 6.03 11.32
CA ALA A 53 4.22 7.01 11.61
C ALA A 53 3.54 6.78 12.96
N ILE A 54 2.81 7.80 13.42
CA ILE A 54 1.82 7.68 14.50
C ILE A 54 0.43 7.77 13.87
N CYS A 55 -0.42 6.80 14.17
CA CYS A 55 -1.78 6.71 13.65
C CYS A 55 -2.82 6.84 14.75
N PHE A 56 -3.84 7.64 14.48
CA PHE A 56 -5.03 7.75 15.32
C PHE A 56 -6.18 7.08 14.60
N PHE A 57 -6.99 6.34 15.34
CA PHE A 57 -8.20 5.74 14.80
C PHE A 57 -9.41 6.02 15.69
N THR A 58 -10.57 6.12 15.04
CA THR A 58 -11.87 6.06 15.68
C THR A 58 -12.71 5.01 14.97
N TYR A 59 -13.42 4.21 15.72
CA TYR A 59 -14.38 3.22 15.26
C TYR A 59 -15.72 3.52 15.90
N ALA A 60 -16.74 3.68 15.06
CA ALA A 60 -18.13 3.85 15.47
C ALA A 60 -18.93 2.61 15.05
N TYR A 61 -19.49 1.91 16.03
CA TYR A 61 -20.48 0.86 15.80
C TYR A 61 -21.88 1.47 15.61
N GLY A 62 -22.74 0.81 14.83
CA GLY A 62 -24.11 1.26 14.56
C GLY A 62 -24.66 0.69 13.24
N GLU A 63 -25.71 1.32 12.70
CA GLU A 63 -26.34 0.92 11.42
C GLU A 63 -25.34 0.88 10.25
N ARG A 64 -24.24 1.64 10.35
CA ARG A 64 -23.08 1.57 9.47
C ARG A 64 -21.81 1.63 10.31
N ALA A 65 -21.17 0.49 10.47
CA ALA A 65 -19.88 0.41 11.15
C ALA A 65 -18.83 1.19 10.35
N LEU A 66 -18.25 2.22 10.98
CA LEU A 66 -17.35 3.18 10.32
C LEU A 66 -16.07 3.32 11.12
N ALA A 67 -14.93 3.16 10.43
CA ALA A 67 -13.62 3.43 10.99
C ALA A 67 -12.96 4.59 10.25
N SER A 68 -12.45 5.56 11.00
CA SER A 68 -11.64 6.65 10.50
C SER A 68 -10.22 6.50 11.03
N VAL A 69 -9.23 6.61 10.15
CA VAL A 69 -7.81 6.51 10.49
C VAL A 69 -7.08 7.72 9.92
N ARG A 70 -6.19 8.31 10.70
CA ARG A 70 -5.28 9.35 10.24
C ARG A 70 -3.89 9.09 10.77
N CYS A 71 -2.92 9.03 9.87
CA CYS A 71 -1.52 8.79 10.20
C CYS A 71 -0.65 10.01 9.90
N TYR A 72 0.34 10.28 10.76
CA TYR A 72 1.33 11.33 10.59
C TYR A 72 2.73 10.70 10.57
N GLY A 73 3.50 10.99 9.51
CA GLY A 73 4.85 10.46 9.35
C GLY A 73 5.78 10.96 10.44
N ASN A 74 6.61 10.07 10.99
CA ASN A 74 7.61 10.42 12.00
C ASN A 74 8.76 11.22 11.38
N GLY A 75 9.24 12.25 12.09
CA GLY A 75 10.45 12.99 11.68
C GLY A 75 10.35 13.71 10.33
N GLY A 76 9.15 14.06 9.86
CA GLY A 76 8.94 14.71 8.57
C GLY A 76 8.98 13.77 7.36
N ALA A 77 8.91 12.46 7.58
CA ALA A 77 8.93 11.48 6.52
C ALA A 77 7.77 11.65 5.53
N ALA A 78 8.10 11.70 4.23
CA ALA A 78 7.11 11.67 3.16
C ALA A 78 6.64 10.23 2.92
N GLY A 79 5.35 10.06 2.68
CA GLY A 79 4.78 8.74 2.49
C GLY A 79 3.27 8.74 2.35
N TYR A 80 2.72 7.55 2.33
CA TYR A 80 1.30 7.27 2.19
C TYR A 80 0.92 6.11 3.09
N PHE A 81 -0.37 5.97 3.36
CA PHE A 81 -0.91 4.84 4.08
C PHE A 81 -2.22 4.40 3.44
N SER A 82 -2.53 3.13 3.57
CA SER A 82 -3.84 2.56 3.19
C SER A 82 -4.41 1.80 4.38
N VAL A 83 -5.73 1.68 4.42
CA VAL A 83 -6.43 0.97 5.48
C VAL A 83 -7.22 -0.16 4.87
N SER A 84 -7.17 -1.33 5.48
CA SER A 84 -8.10 -2.40 5.22
C SER A 84 -8.88 -2.76 6.48
N ALA A 85 -10.14 -3.13 6.30
CA ALA A 85 -11.05 -3.51 7.36
C ALA A 85 -11.60 -4.90 7.08
N GLN A 86 -11.56 -5.77 8.09
CA GLN A 86 -12.27 -7.04 8.07
C GLN A 86 -13.64 -6.86 8.75
N CYS A 87 -14.69 -7.08 7.98
CA CYS A 87 -16.06 -6.97 8.42
C CYS A 87 -16.53 -8.21 9.18
N GLY A 88 -17.64 -8.05 9.92
CA GLY A 88 -18.24 -9.08 10.75
C GLY A 88 -18.60 -10.37 10.01
N ASP A 89 -18.94 -10.23 8.72
CA ASP A 89 -19.31 -11.28 7.76
C ASP A 89 -18.10 -11.93 7.07
N GLY A 90 -16.87 -11.49 7.39
CA GLY A 90 -15.62 -11.98 6.81
C GLY A 90 -15.20 -11.26 5.53
N SER A 91 -16.00 -10.35 4.99
CA SER A 91 -15.61 -9.53 3.84
C SER A 91 -14.49 -8.55 4.19
N MET A 92 -13.73 -8.15 3.17
CA MET A 92 -12.62 -7.20 3.29
C MET A 92 -12.93 -5.93 2.51
N VAL A 93 -12.75 -4.78 3.16
CA VAL A 93 -12.84 -3.46 2.54
C VAL A 93 -11.45 -2.84 2.54
N HIS A 94 -11.06 -2.25 1.42
CA HIS A 94 -9.78 -1.58 1.25
C HIS A 94 -10.00 -0.13 0.87
N SER A 95 -9.19 0.77 1.42
CA SER A 95 -9.12 2.15 0.96
C SER A 95 -8.08 2.31 -0.13
N ASP A 96 -8.23 3.37 -0.92
CA ASP A 96 -7.11 3.91 -1.67
C ASP A 96 -6.02 4.45 -0.72
N PRO A 97 -4.74 4.48 -1.14
CA PRO A 97 -3.69 5.11 -0.37
C PRO A 97 -3.92 6.62 -0.21
N ALA A 98 -3.73 7.14 1.00
CA ALA A 98 -3.74 8.57 1.28
C ALA A 98 -2.38 9.03 1.80
N ARG A 99 -2.05 10.31 1.57
CA ARG A 99 -0.83 10.93 2.12
C ARG A 99 -0.95 11.07 3.63
N TYR A 100 0.18 10.98 4.34
CA TYR A 100 0.22 11.33 5.77
C TYR A 100 -0.41 12.71 6.03
N GLY A 101 -1.17 12.81 7.13
CA GLY A 101 -1.99 13.96 7.51
C GLY A 101 -3.43 13.94 6.97
N SER A 102 -3.71 13.16 5.92
CA SER A 102 -5.06 13.01 5.37
C SER A 102 -5.85 11.93 6.13
N PRO A 103 -7.16 12.12 6.38
CA PRO A 103 -7.99 11.06 6.95
C PRO A 103 -8.38 10.03 5.88
N ILE A 104 -8.48 8.77 6.27
CA ILE A 104 -9.12 7.69 5.51
C ILE A 104 -10.32 7.20 6.30
N THR A 105 -11.43 6.96 5.62
CA THR A 105 -12.61 6.34 6.22
C THR A 105 -12.96 5.07 5.47
N VAL A 106 -13.20 4.00 6.21
CA VAL A 106 -13.69 2.72 5.68
C VAL A 106 -14.95 2.34 6.43
N SER A 107 -15.88 1.71 5.72
CA SER A 107 -17.14 1.24 6.29
C SER A 107 -17.44 -0.16 5.79
N CYS A 108 -17.97 -1.00 6.69
CA CYS A 108 -18.51 -2.29 6.29
C CYS A 108 -19.97 -2.14 5.84
N PRO A 109 -20.37 -2.80 4.74
CA PRO A 109 -21.77 -2.79 4.31
C PRO A 109 -22.67 -3.54 5.31
N GLY A 110 -23.87 -3.01 5.52
CA GLY A 110 -24.86 -3.58 6.44
C GLY A 110 -24.53 -3.38 7.93
N SER A 111 -25.17 -4.17 8.79
CA SER A 111 -24.94 -4.17 10.24
C SER A 111 -23.69 -4.94 10.68
N ALA A 112 -22.83 -5.34 9.73
CA ALA A 112 -21.60 -6.05 10.04
C ALA A 112 -20.59 -5.08 10.68
N GLY A 113 -20.32 -5.23 11.98
CA GLY A 113 -19.27 -4.50 12.67
C GLY A 113 -17.88 -4.72 12.05
N ILE A 114 -16.92 -3.84 12.32
CA ILE A 114 -15.52 -4.05 11.92
C ILE A 114 -14.83 -4.86 13.02
N ARG A 115 -14.23 -6.01 12.66
CA ARG A 115 -13.50 -6.88 13.60
C ARG A 115 -12.02 -6.54 13.69
N LYS A 116 -11.44 -6.11 12.57
CA LYS A 116 -10.00 -5.86 12.45
C LYS A 116 -9.75 -4.71 11.51
N LEU A 117 -8.92 -3.76 11.93
CA LEU A 117 -8.33 -2.77 11.05
C LEU A 117 -6.87 -3.11 10.81
N THR A 118 -6.43 -3.01 9.58
CA THR A 118 -5.04 -3.13 9.20
C THR A 118 -4.63 -1.85 8.51
N VAL A 119 -3.62 -1.17 9.07
CA VAL A 119 -3.05 0.05 8.51
C VAL A 119 -1.72 -0.32 7.89
N THR A 120 -1.61 -0.15 6.58
CA THR A 120 -0.34 -0.29 5.86
C THR A 120 0.27 1.08 5.69
N LEU A 121 1.45 1.28 6.26
CA LEU A 121 2.26 2.47 6.12
C LEU A 121 3.30 2.26 5.05
N THR A 122 3.50 3.28 4.22
CA THR A 122 4.57 3.34 3.24
C THR A 122 5.35 4.64 3.41
N THR A 123 6.66 4.51 3.53
CA THR A 123 7.58 5.65 3.59
C THR A 123 8.47 5.67 2.36
N LEU A 124 8.63 6.85 1.76
CA LEU A 124 9.53 7.09 0.64
C LEU A 124 10.90 7.52 1.19
N ARG A 125 11.96 6.83 0.77
CA ARG A 125 13.36 7.21 1.04
C ARG A 125 14.13 7.45 -0.25
#